data_AF-A0A0C2DNW4-F1
#
_entry.id   AF-A0A0C2DNW4-F1
#
_cell.length_a   1.000
_cell.length_b   1.000
_cell.length_c   1.000
_cell.angle_alpha   90.00
_cell.angle_beta   90.00
_cell.angle_gamma   90.00
#
_symmetry.space_group_name_H-M   'P 1'
#
loop_
_entity.id
_entity.type
_entity.pdbx_description
1 polymer ?
#
loop_
_entity_poly.entity_id
_entity_poly.type
_entity_poly.pdbx_seq_one_letter_code
_entity_poly.pdbx_strand_id
1 'polypeptide(L)'
;MRHAVGCRWGHSAQSERKDLGENLYYSSQQRMNKLEAAKDASKLWFDELAKYGVGKDNVLTQELWSRPRTQIGHYTQMVWQDTYRLGCYVHWCPSMTYVVCQYGPQ
;
A
#
# COMPACT_ATOMS: atom_id res chain seq x y z
N MET A 1 1.98 -13.56 4.84
CA MET A 1 1.02 -12.44 4.93
C MET A 1 -0.39 -12.98 4.81
N ARG A 2 -1.10 -13.12 5.94
CA ARG A 2 -2.39 -13.84 6.00
C ARG A 2 -3.56 -13.08 5.36
N HIS A 3 -3.53 -11.75 5.43
CA HIS A 3 -4.62 -10.88 4.99
C HIS A 3 -5.00 -11.06 3.52
N ALA A 4 -4.01 -11.07 2.61
CA ALA A 4 -4.24 -11.22 1.17
C ALA A 4 -5.01 -12.50 0.80
N VAL A 5 -4.85 -13.58 1.59
CA VAL A 5 -5.52 -14.87 1.36
C VAL A 5 -7.02 -14.80 1.68
N GLY A 6 -7.43 -13.86 2.54
CA GLY A 6 -8.85 -13.65 2.87
C GLY A 6 -9.68 -13.09 1.72
N CYS A 7 -9.05 -12.55 0.67
CA CYS A 7 -9.71 -11.97 -0.51
C CYS A 7 -10.78 -10.93 -0.20
N ARG A 8 -10.59 -10.14 0.86
CA ARG A 8 -11.45 -9.01 1.24
C ARG A 8 -10.68 -7.73 1.02
N TRP A 9 -11.21 -6.85 0.17
CA TRP A 9 -10.64 -5.53 -0.02
C TRP A 9 -10.82 -4.68 1.24
N GLY A 10 -9.72 -4.08 1.70
CA GLY A 10 -9.65 -3.28 2.92
C GLY A 10 -8.39 -3.60 3.70
N HIS A 11 -8.04 -2.77 4.68
CA HIS A 11 -6.88 -3.02 5.53
C HIS A 11 -7.13 -4.16 6.50
N SER A 12 -6.06 -4.89 6.85
CA SER A 12 -6.09 -5.82 7.97
C SER A 12 -6.29 -5.08 9.29
N ALA A 13 -6.88 -5.78 10.27
CA ALA A 13 -7.05 -5.21 11.61
C ALA A 13 -5.69 -4.96 12.25
N GLN A 14 -5.55 -3.88 13.02
CA GLN A 14 -4.28 -3.54 13.68
C GLN A 14 -3.77 -4.67 14.59
N SER A 15 -4.67 -5.46 15.18
CA SER A 15 -4.33 -6.65 15.98
C SER A 15 -3.66 -7.76 15.17
N GLU A 16 -3.88 -7.83 13.86
CA GLU A 16 -3.31 -8.84 12.96
C GLU A 16 -1.97 -8.42 12.35
N ARG A 17 -1.63 -7.12 12.46
CA ARG A 17 -0.42 -6.49 11.93
C ARG A 17 0.19 -5.51 12.93
N LYS A 18 0.32 -5.94 14.19
CA LYS A 18 0.84 -5.10 15.28
C LYS A 18 2.19 -4.47 14.90
N ASP A 19 2.30 -3.16 15.09
CA ASP A 19 3.46 -2.33 14.79
C ASP A 19 3.88 -2.34 13.30
N LEU A 20 2.94 -2.67 12.40
CA LEU A 20 3.16 -2.68 10.96
C LEU A 20 2.18 -1.77 10.21
N GLY A 21 2.73 -0.94 9.33
CA GLY A 21 1.97 -0.24 8.29
C GLY A 21 1.54 -1.19 7.17
N GLU A 22 0.68 -0.72 6.27
CA GLU A 22 0.13 -1.57 5.21
C GLU A 22 -0.25 -0.76 3.97
N ASN A 23 0.19 -1.22 2.79
CA ASN A 23 -0.29 -0.74 1.50
C ASN A 23 -1.04 -1.87 0.76
N LEU A 24 -2.10 -1.49 0.05
CA LEU A 24 -2.97 -2.40 -0.68
C LEU A 24 -3.07 -2.00 -2.14
N TYR A 25 -3.12 -2.99 -3.02
CA TYR A 25 -3.40 -2.79 -4.45
C TYR A 25 -4.22 -3.96 -4.96
N TYR A 26 -5.12 -3.69 -5.91
CA TYR A 26 -5.78 -4.75 -6.65
C TYR A 26 -5.89 -4.43 -8.13
N SER A 27 -5.95 -5.47 -8.95
CA SER A 27 -6.31 -5.42 -10.36
C SER A 27 -7.51 -6.32 -10.63
N SER A 28 -8.42 -5.90 -11.50
CA SER A 28 -9.52 -6.74 -12.00
C SER A 28 -9.03 -7.85 -12.92
N GLN A 29 -7.80 -7.75 -13.43
CA GLN A 29 -7.16 -8.84 -14.17
C GLN A 29 -6.87 -9.99 -13.21
N GLN A 30 -7.66 -11.05 -13.34
CA GLN A 30 -7.45 -12.28 -12.60
C GLN A 30 -6.17 -12.96 -13.06
N ARG A 31 -5.45 -13.57 -12.11
CA ARG A 31 -4.20 -14.30 -12.38
C ARG A 31 -3.14 -13.48 -13.12
N MET A 32 -3.10 -12.17 -12.88
CA MET A 32 -2.03 -11.31 -13.36
C MET A 32 -0.69 -11.85 -12.88
N ASN A 33 0.34 -11.74 -13.72
CA ASN A 33 1.69 -12.16 -13.34
C ASN A 33 2.08 -11.46 -12.02
N LYS A 34 2.60 -12.24 -11.06
CA LYS A 34 2.86 -11.72 -9.72
C LYS A 34 3.94 -10.65 -9.69
N LEU A 35 4.94 -10.75 -10.57
CA LEU A 35 5.99 -9.74 -10.69
C LEU A 35 5.45 -8.44 -11.29
N GLU A 36 4.58 -8.53 -12.29
CA GLU A 36 3.92 -7.36 -12.87
C GLU A 36 2.99 -6.70 -11.86
N ALA A 37 2.16 -7.48 -11.15
CA ALA A 37 1.28 -6.95 -10.11
C ALA A 37 2.07 -6.25 -8.99
N ALA A 38 3.22 -6.80 -8.60
CA ALA A 38 4.10 -6.16 -7.62
C ALA A 38 4.69 -4.84 -8.14
N LYS A 39 5.15 -4.80 -9.41
CA LYS A 39 5.67 -3.59 -10.06
C LYS A 39 4.58 -2.51 -10.15
N ASP A 40 3.40 -2.87 -10.60
CA ASP A 40 2.28 -1.94 -10.76
C ASP A 40 1.79 -1.41 -9.40
N ALA A 41 1.72 -2.27 -8.38
CA ALA A 41 1.40 -1.84 -7.01
C ALA A 41 2.43 -0.83 -6.49
N SER A 42 3.72 -1.16 -6.56
CA SER A 42 4.79 -0.27 -6.09
C SER A 42 4.79 1.05 -6.86
N LYS A 43 4.60 1.02 -8.18
CA LYS A 43 4.54 2.21 -9.00
C LYS A 43 3.33 3.08 -8.63
N LEU A 44 2.15 2.49 -8.53
CA LEU A 44 0.91 3.22 -8.22
C LEU A 44 1.00 3.92 -6.87
N TRP A 45 1.52 3.23 -5.85
CA TRP A 45 1.72 3.81 -4.52
C TRP A 45 2.74 4.95 -4.56
N PHE A 46 3.87 4.78 -5.25
CA PHE A 46 4.91 5.80 -5.32
C PHE A 46 4.50 7.02 -6.15
N ASP A 47 3.73 6.83 -7.21
CA ASP A 47 3.25 7.88 -8.11
C ASP A 47 2.30 8.87 -7.41
N GLU A 48 1.80 8.57 -6.21
CA GLU A 48 1.02 9.52 -5.40
C GLU A 48 1.79 10.83 -5.16
N LEU A 49 3.12 10.77 -4.98
CA LEU A 49 3.95 11.96 -4.87
C LEU A 49 3.87 12.83 -6.12
N ALA A 50 4.08 12.24 -7.30
CA ALA A 50 4.06 12.98 -8.55
C ALA A 50 2.67 13.54 -8.87
N LYS A 51 1.61 12.82 -8.47
CA LYS A 51 0.22 13.16 -8.77
C LYS A 51 -0.36 14.21 -7.82
N TYR A 52 -0.07 14.11 -6.53
CA TYR A 52 -0.71 14.91 -5.49
C TYR A 52 0.27 15.80 -4.73
N GLY A 53 1.55 15.43 -4.66
CA GLY A 53 2.57 16.16 -3.93
C GLY A 53 2.42 16.09 -2.41
N VAL A 54 3.56 16.22 -1.72
CA VAL A 54 3.64 16.42 -0.26
C VAL A 54 4.00 17.87 0.06
N GLY A 55 4.85 18.49 -0.76
CA GLY A 55 5.43 19.81 -0.49
C GLY A 55 6.88 19.71 -0.01
N LYS A 56 7.58 20.84 0.01
CA LYS A 56 9.03 20.88 0.32
C LYS A 56 9.35 20.60 1.78
N ASP A 57 8.42 20.91 2.68
CA ASP A 57 8.60 20.70 4.12
C ASP A 57 8.64 19.22 4.48
N ASN A 58 8.13 18.34 3.60
CA ASN A 58 8.13 16.88 3.75
C ASN A 58 7.51 16.41 5.08
N VAL A 59 6.52 17.14 5.58
CA VAL A 59 5.75 16.80 6.79
C VAL A 59 4.40 16.24 6.38
N LEU A 60 4.05 15.04 6.87
CA LEU A 60 2.71 14.48 6.68
C LEU A 60 1.73 15.15 7.65
N THR A 61 1.02 16.18 7.19
CA THR A 61 0.03 16.90 8.00
C THR A 61 -1.39 16.36 7.82
N GLN A 62 -2.28 16.72 8.76
CA GLN A 62 -3.70 16.36 8.66
C GLN A 62 -4.37 16.99 7.44
N GLU A 63 -3.95 18.19 7.05
CA GLU A 63 -4.43 18.88 5.85
C GLU A 63 -4.09 18.06 4.60
N LEU A 64 -2.84 17.61 4.47
CA LEU A 64 -2.41 16.75 3.36
C LEU A 64 -3.18 15.43 3.33
N TRP A 65 -3.39 14.81 4.49
CA TRP A 65 -4.13 13.56 4.65
C TRP A 65 -5.61 13.70 4.26
N SER A 66 -6.22 14.85 4.56
CA SER A 66 -7.66 15.09 4.38
C SER A 66 -8.02 15.74 3.04
N ARG A 67 -7.04 15.94 2.14
CA ARG A 67 -7.27 16.57 0.83
C ARG A 67 -8.28 15.75 0.00
N PRO A 68 -9.34 16.39 -0.54
CA PRO A 68 -10.40 15.69 -1.24
C PRO A 68 -9.90 15.02 -2.52
N ARG A 69 -10.28 13.75 -2.72
CA ARG A 69 -9.93 12.93 -3.90
C ARG A 69 -8.42 12.75 -4.11
N THR A 70 -7.65 12.77 -3.03
CA THR A 70 -6.21 12.48 -3.04
C THR A 70 -5.90 11.37 -2.04
N GLN A 71 -4.80 10.65 -2.29
CA GLN A 71 -4.22 9.69 -1.37
C GLN A 71 -2.71 9.88 -1.43
N ILE A 72 -2.07 9.97 -0.27
CA ILE A 72 -0.62 10.14 -0.16
C ILE A 72 0.01 9.15 0.84
N GLY A 73 -0.84 8.41 1.57
CA GLY A 73 -0.42 7.52 2.63
C GLY A 73 0.38 6.32 2.13
N HIS A 74 0.11 5.85 0.89
CA HIS A 74 0.88 4.74 0.35
C HIS A 74 2.30 5.17 0.01
N TYR A 75 2.45 6.32 -0.64
CA TYR A 75 3.76 6.91 -0.90
C TYR A 75 4.53 7.15 0.40
N THR A 76 3.94 7.83 1.38
CA THR A 76 4.66 8.17 2.60
C THR A 76 5.10 6.94 3.37
N GLN A 77 4.31 5.85 3.35
CA GLN A 77 4.73 4.59 3.95
C GLN A 77 5.91 3.94 3.21
N MET A 78 5.97 4.04 1.89
CA MET A 78 7.09 3.49 1.10
C MET A 78 8.42 4.21 1.36
N VAL A 79 8.37 5.50 1.69
CA VAL A 79 9.57 6.34 1.91
C VAL A 79 9.77 6.70 3.39
N TRP A 80 9.08 6.02 4.30
CA TRP A 80 9.16 6.30 5.73
C TRP A 80 10.54 5.90 6.26
N GLN A 81 11.27 6.87 6.82
CA GLN A 81 12.68 6.70 7.19
C GLN A 81 12.89 5.53 8.16
N ASP A 82 12.01 5.40 9.14
CA ASP A 82 12.20 4.43 10.23
C ASP A 82 11.67 3.04 9.87
N THR A 83 10.98 2.89 8.73
CA THR A 83 10.53 1.61 8.19
C THR A 83 11.65 0.95 7.40
N TYR A 84 12.12 -0.22 7.87
CA TYR A 84 13.25 -0.94 7.23
C TYR A 84 12.96 -2.42 6.96
N ARG A 85 11.79 -2.94 7.36
CA ARG A 85 11.34 -4.30 7.08
C ARG A 85 10.15 -4.24 6.12
N LEU A 86 10.28 -4.95 5.00
CA LEU A 86 9.23 -5.08 4.00
C LEU A 86 8.87 -6.55 3.84
N GLY A 87 7.57 -6.84 3.91
CA GLY A 87 7.01 -8.11 3.45
C GLY A 87 5.85 -7.82 2.52
N CYS A 88 5.73 -8.57 1.43
CA CYS A 88 4.63 -8.44 0.48
C CYS A 88 4.08 -9.80 0.08
N TYR A 89 2.84 -9.82 -0.39
CA TYR A 89 2.22 -11.02 -0.93
C TYR A 89 1.24 -10.69 -2.04
N VAL A 90 1.37 -11.43 -3.16
CA VAL A 90 0.46 -11.36 -4.30
C VAL A 90 -0.38 -12.62 -4.34
N HIS A 91 -1.69 -12.44 -4.18
CA HIS A 91 -2.67 -13.51 -4.17
C HIS A 91 -3.66 -13.37 -5.33
N TRP A 92 -3.98 -14.49 -5.97
CA TRP A 92 -5.03 -14.54 -6.99
C TRP A 92 -6.36 -14.89 -6.34
N CYS A 93 -7.17 -13.87 -6.12
CA CYS A 93 -8.54 -14.03 -5.65
C CYS A 93 -9.48 -14.38 -6.81
N PRO A 94 -10.68 -14.91 -6.52
CA PRO A 94 -11.66 -15.24 -7.56
C PRO A 94 -12.05 -14.07 -8.47
N SER A 95 -11.98 -12.83 -7.97
CA SER A 95 -12.40 -11.61 -8.69
C SER A 95 -11.28 -10.60 -8.95
N MET A 96 -10.08 -10.80 -8.41
CA MET A 96 -8.97 -9.83 -8.51
C MET A 96 -7.60 -10.46 -8.30
N THR A 97 -6.55 -9.83 -8.81
CA THR A 97 -5.20 -10.04 -8.29
C THR A 97 -4.97 -9.05 -7.17
N TYR A 98 -4.73 -9.54 -5.95
CA TYR A 98 -4.64 -8.72 -4.74
C TYR A 98 -3.21 -8.70 -4.21
N VAL A 99 -2.70 -7.50 -3.97
CA VAL A 99 -1.35 -7.25 -3.45
C VAL A 99 -1.48 -6.56 -2.10
N VAL A 100 -0.80 -7.12 -1.11
CA VAL A 100 -0.67 -6.52 0.21
C VAL A 100 0.82 -6.42 0.50
N CYS A 101 1.26 -5.28 1.01
CA CYS A 101 2.60 -5.09 1.59
C CYS A 101 2.44 -4.56 3.00
N GLN A 102 3.25 -5.08 3.92
CA GLN A 102 3.31 -4.67 5.32
C GLN A 102 4.72 -4.19 5.64
N TYR A 103 4.78 -3.16 6.45
CA TYR A 103 5.95 -2.30 6.64
C TYR A 103 6.26 -2.20 8.13
N GLY A 104 7.50 -2.47 8.54
CA GLY A 104 7.87 -2.45 9.96
C GLY A 104 9.22 -1.77 10.23
N PRO A 105 9.37 -1.09 11.37
CA PRO A 105 8.31 -0.58 12.23
C PRO A 105 7.43 0.46 11.50
N GLN A 106 6.20 0.63 12.00
CA GLN A 106 5.29 1.71 11.63
C GLN A 106 5.57 2.96 12.47
#